data_AF-A0A9E5LJY2-F1
#
_entry.id   AF-A0A9E5LJY2-F1
#
_cell.length_a   1.000
_cell.length_b   1.000
_cell.length_c   1.000
_cell.angle_alpha   90.00
_cell.angle_beta   90.00
_cell.angle_gamma   90.00
#
_symmetry.space_group_name_H-M   'P 1'
#
loop_
_entity.id
_entity.type
_entity.pdbx_description
1 polymer ?
#
loop_
_entity_poly.entity_id
_entity_poly.type
_entity_poly.pdbx_seq_one_letter_code
_entity_poly.pdbx_strand_id
1 'polypeptide(L)'
;VTSLKPYWKKWLNRESIILILGSLPGVALGAWLYSRTNADVFRILIGGIALGFVLWQLAQRAGVLKQAKRHMPDWAGLIAGALAGFTSFVSHAGGPPAAVYLLSKRPNKTEFQATTVIIFWAINLAKAVPYAFLGLFTLETLTLNLALAPFALIGVWIGVKAHHWVSDRLFFALTYALLTVTGLRLIWMAVT
;
A
#
# COMPACT_ATOMS: atom_id res chain seq x y z
N VAL A 1 -5.24 20.22 -0.92
CA VAL A 1 -6.56 20.01 -1.57
C VAL A 1 -6.69 20.73 -2.93
N THR A 2 -5.73 21.57 -3.33
CA THR A 2 -5.65 22.19 -4.68
C THR A 2 -5.30 21.23 -5.83
N SER A 3 -4.94 19.98 -5.54
CA SER A 3 -4.53 18.98 -6.53
C SER A 3 -5.67 18.11 -7.09
N LEU A 4 -6.93 18.25 -6.65
CA LEU A 4 -8.03 17.36 -7.09
C LEU A 4 -8.65 17.75 -8.44
N LYS A 5 -8.77 19.05 -8.75
CA LYS A 5 -9.37 19.54 -10.01
C LYS A 5 -8.73 18.95 -11.28
N PRO A 6 -7.40 18.82 -11.39
CA PRO A 6 -6.75 18.29 -12.60
C PRO A 6 -7.05 16.81 -12.91
N TYR A 7 -7.42 16.01 -11.90
CA TYR A 7 -7.61 14.56 -12.00
C TYR A 7 -9.08 14.12 -11.91
N TRP A 8 -10.00 15.04 -11.63
CA TRP A 8 -11.42 14.73 -11.46
C TRP A 8 -12.02 14.14 -12.75
N LYS A 9 -12.70 12.98 -12.61
CA LYS A 9 -13.29 12.17 -13.70
C LYS A 9 -12.32 11.66 -14.77
N LYS A 10 -11.00 11.70 -14.53
CA LYS A 10 -9.99 11.16 -15.45
C LYS A 10 -9.51 9.75 -15.07
N TRP A 11 -10.17 9.11 -14.12
CA TRP A 11 -9.84 7.75 -13.70
C TRP A 11 -10.50 6.71 -14.63
N LEU A 12 -9.94 5.51 -14.66
CA LEU A 12 -10.52 4.37 -15.35
C LEU A 12 -11.71 3.84 -14.54
N ASN A 13 -12.93 4.26 -14.87
CA ASN A 13 -14.16 3.93 -14.11
C ASN A 13 -14.29 2.44 -13.80
N ARG A 14 -14.20 1.61 -14.84
CA ARG A 14 -14.37 0.15 -14.74
C ARG A 14 -13.32 -0.49 -13.84
N GLU A 15 -12.06 -0.13 -14.04
CA GLU A 15 -10.94 -0.71 -13.31
C GLU A 15 -10.90 -0.24 -11.85
N SER A 16 -11.34 1.00 -11.61
CA SER A 16 -11.54 1.53 -10.26
C SER A 16 -12.58 0.70 -9.52
N ILE A 17 -13.75 0.44 -10.13
CA ILE A 17 -14.82 -0.35 -9.52
C ILE A 17 -14.34 -1.77 -9.22
N ILE A 18 -13.67 -2.43 -10.16
CA ILE A 18 -13.14 -3.79 -9.98
C ILE A 18 -12.17 -3.84 -8.80
N LEU A 19 -11.20 -2.92 -8.73
CA LEU A 19 -10.24 -2.89 -7.63
C LEU A 19 -10.91 -2.57 -6.29
N ILE A 20 -11.86 -1.64 -6.27
CA ILE A 20 -12.60 -1.27 -5.06
C ILE A 20 -13.40 -2.46 -4.56
N LEU A 21 -14.22 -3.09 -5.41
CA LEU A 21 -15.01 -4.26 -5.04
C LEU A 21 -14.11 -5.43 -4.60
N GLY A 22 -13.01 -5.67 -5.31
CA GLY A 22 -12.02 -6.67 -4.91
C GLY A 22 -11.36 -6.36 -3.56
N SER A 23 -11.16 -5.09 -3.23
CA SER A 23 -10.50 -4.69 -1.97
C SER A 23 -11.33 -4.90 -0.72
N LEU A 24 -12.66 -4.86 -0.81
CA LEU A 24 -13.56 -5.02 0.33
C LEU A 24 -13.34 -6.35 1.08
N PRO A 25 -13.34 -7.53 0.43
CA PRO A 25 -13.03 -8.79 1.12
C PRO A 25 -11.60 -8.81 1.69
N GLY A 26 -10.64 -8.17 1.03
CA GLY A 26 -9.27 -8.03 1.55
C GLY A 26 -9.20 -7.21 2.84
N VAL A 27 -9.91 -6.08 2.90
CA VAL A 27 -10.05 -5.25 4.09
C VAL A 27 -10.77 -6.02 5.21
N ALA A 28 -11.87 -6.70 4.87
CA ALA A 28 -12.61 -7.52 5.84
C ALA A 28 -11.76 -8.65 6.42
N LEU A 29 -10.97 -9.34 5.57
CA LEU A 29 -10.03 -10.37 6.01
C LEU A 29 -8.94 -9.80 6.91
N GLY A 30 -8.40 -8.63 6.59
CA GLY A 30 -7.42 -7.93 7.42
C GLY A 30 -8.00 -7.57 8.79
N ALA A 31 -9.22 -7.05 8.83
CA ALA A 31 -9.93 -6.71 10.06
C ALA A 31 -10.26 -7.95 10.91
N TRP A 32 -10.74 -9.01 10.28
CA TRP A 32 -10.99 -10.28 10.95
C TRP A 32 -9.71 -10.85 11.56
N LEU A 33 -8.61 -10.85 10.80
CA LEU A 33 -7.31 -11.32 11.29
C LEU A 33 -6.82 -10.46 12.46
N TYR A 34 -7.00 -9.14 12.40
CA TYR A 34 -6.70 -8.24 13.51
C TYR A 34 -7.48 -8.60 14.77
N SER A 35 -8.79 -8.84 14.66
CA SER A 35 -9.63 -9.20 15.81
C SER A 35 -9.29 -10.53 16.47
N ARG A 36 -8.55 -11.42 15.77
CA ARG A 36 -8.29 -12.80 16.20
C ARG A 36 -6.84 -13.07 16.58
N THR A 37 -5.95 -12.08 16.47
CA THR A 37 -4.51 -12.35 16.49
C THR A 37 -3.70 -11.35 17.31
N ASN A 38 -2.58 -11.83 17.84
CA ASN A 38 -1.52 -11.06 18.51
C ASN A 38 -0.73 -10.19 17.50
N ALA A 39 -0.19 -9.07 17.97
CA ALA A 39 0.82 -8.23 17.30
C ALA A 39 1.95 -9.00 16.59
N ASP A 40 2.39 -10.16 17.08
CA ASP A 40 3.46 -10.96 16.47
C ASP A 40 3.11 -11.46 15.08
N VAL A 41 1.84 -11.79 14.82
CA VAL A 41 1.42 -12.16 13.46
C VAL A 41 1.48 -10.96 12.53
N PHE A 42 1.14 -9.76 13.01
CA PHE A 42 1.33 -8.53 12.22
C PHE A 42 2.80 -8.26 11.95
N ARG A 43 3.68 -8.48 12.92
CA ARG A 43 5.13 -8.36 12.71
C ARG A 43 5.62 -9.34 11.63
N ILE A 44 5.21 -10.62 11.69
CA ILE A 44 5.53 -11.62 10.66
C ILE A 44 4.96 -11.22 9.30
N LEU A 45 3.71 -10.76 9.22
CA LEU A 45 3.07 -10.38 7.97
C LEU A 45 3.74 -9.16 7.33
N ILE A 46 3.96 -8.09 8.10
CA ILE A 46 4.63 -6.88 7.63
C ILE A 46 6.05 -7.23 7.18
N GLY A 47 6.77 -8.02 7.98
CA GLY A 47 8.13 -8.46 7.63
C GLY A 47 8.15 -9.34 6.37
N GLY A 48 7.22 -10.29 6.25
CA GLY A 48 7.08 -11.15 5.08
C GLY A 48 6.73 -10.37 3.81
N ILE A 49 5.83 -9.37 3.89
CA ILE A 49 5.51 -8.48 2.78
C ILE A 49 6.74 -7.67 2.36
N ALA A 50 7.48 -7.11 3.32
CA ALA A 50 8.69 -6.33 3.05
C ALA A 50 9.78 -7.16 2.35
N LEU A 51 10.09 -8.34 2.90
CA LEU A 51 11.07 -9.26 2.31
C LEU A 51 10.60 -9.81 0.96
N GLY A 52 9.32 -10.18 0.86
CA GLY A 52 8.71 -10.63 -0.39
C GLY A 52 8.80 -9.57 -1.49
N PHE A 53 8.59 -8.30 -1.17
CA PHE A 53 8.76 -7.18 -2.10
C PHE A 53 10.21 -7.04 -2.57
N VAL A 54 11.19 -7.11 -1.66
CA VAL A 54 12.61 -7.05 -2.01
C VAL A 54 12.97 -8.21 -2.94
N LEU A 55 12.56 -9.45 -2.60
CA LEU A 55 12.82 -10.63 -3.42
C LEU A 55 12.17 -10.53 -4.80
N TRP A 56 10.91 -10.09 -4.86
CA TRP A 56 10.20 -9.88 -6.13
C TRP A 56 10.92 -8.86 -7.02
N GLN A 57 11.41 -7.78 -6.44
CA GLN A 57 12.13 -6.73 -7.17
C GLN A 57 13.51 -7.21 -7.67
N LEU A 58 14.22 -7.99 -6.85
CA LEU A 58 15.47 -8.63 -7.26
C LEU A 58 15.23 -9.64 -8.40
N ALA A 59 14.17 -10.44 -8.32
CA ALA A 59 13.79 -11.41 -9.35
C ALA A 59 13.40 -10.73 -10.68
N GLN A 60 12.74 -9.56 -10.64
CA GLN A 60 12.50 -8.76 -11.83
C GLN A 60 13.80 -8.20 -12.43
N ARG A 61 14.71 -7.67 -11.60
CA ARG A 61 16.01 -7.16 -12.07
C ARG A 61 16.90 -8.24 -12.66
N ALA A 62 16.84 -9.45 -12.10
CA ALA A 62 17.55 -10.62 -12.61
C ALA A 62 16.93 -11.21 -13.90
N GLY A 63 15.81 -10.66 -14.38
CA GLY A 63 15.12 -11.14 -15.58
C GLY A 63 14.35 -12.45 -15.39
N VAL A 64 14.26 -12.96 -14.16
CA VAL A 64 13.52 -14.19 -13.81
C VAL A 64 12.02 -13.96 -13.93
N LEU A 65 11.54 -12.80 -13.45
CA LEU A 65 10.15 -12.39 -13.58
C LEU A 65 10.00 -11.40 -14.74
N LYS A 66 9.31 -11.82 -15.80
CA LYS A 66 8.95 -10.91 -16.90
C LYS A 66 7.73 -10.10 -16.50
N GLN A 67 7.79 -8.78 -16.69
CA GLN A 67 6.61 -7.93 -16.54
C GLN A 67 5.48 -8.46 -17.45
N ALA A 68 4.29 -8.64 -16.88
CA ALA A 68 3.12 -9.11 -17.62
C ALA A 68 2.77 -8.09 -18.73
N LYS A 69 3.18 -8.39 -19.97
CA LYS A 69 2.87 -7.56 -21.15
C LYS A 69 1.43 -7.71 -21.64
N ARG A 70 0.69 -8.68 -21.07
CA ARG A 70 -0.66 -9.06 -21.47
C ARG A 70 -1.68 -8.31 -20.62
N HIS A 71 -2.75 -7.85 -21.26
CA HIS A 71 -3.92 -7.31 -20.57
C HIS A 71 -4.42 -8.36 -19.58
N MET A 72 -4.45 -8.02 -18.29
CA MET A 72 -4.99 -8.92 -17.28
C MET A 72 -6.52 -8.94 -17.36
N PRO A 73 -7.15 -10.12 -17.21
CA PRO A 73 -8.60 -10.24 -17.14
C PRO A 73 -9.14 -9.64 -15.84
N ASP A 74 -10.44 -9.35 -15.80
CA ASP A 74 -11.06 -8.60 -14.70
C ASP A 74 -11.06 -9.36 -13.36
N TRP A 75 -11.14 -10.69 -13.41
CA TRP A 75 -11.01 -11.51 -12.20
C TRP A 75 -9.64 -11.32 -11.53
N ALA A 76 -8.59 -11.07 -12.32
CA ALA A 76 -7.28 -10.77 -11.76
C ALA A 76 -7.25 -9.37 -11.13
N GLY A 77 -8.10 -8.45 -11.58
CA GLY A 77 -8.36 -7.17 -10.93
C GLY A 77 -9.04 -7.33 -9.58
N LEU A 78 -9.99 -8.25 -9.44
CA LEU A 78 -10.62 -8.56 -8.15
C LEU A 78 -9.59 -9.13 -7.15
N ILE A 79 -8.72 -10.04 -7.59
CA ILE A 79 -7.64 -10.60 -6.76
C ILE A 79 -6.62 -9.51 -6.39
N ALA A 80 -6.18 -8.71 -7.36
CA ALA A 80 -5.29 -7.58 -7.11
C ALA A 80 -5.91 -6.58 -6.11
N GLY A 81 -7.21 -6.33 -6.24
CA GLY A 81 -8.00 -5.54 -5.30
C GLY A 81 -7.97 -6.16 -3.90
N ALA A 82 -8.23 -7.45 -3.76
CA ALA A 82 -8.23 -8.14 -2.46
C ALA A 82 -6.85 -8.08 -1.79
N LEU A 83 -5.79 -8.35 -2.54
CA LEU A 83 -4.42 -8.22 -2.06
C LEU A 83 -4.11 -6.76 -1.66
N ALA A 84 -4.52 -5.78 -2.47
CA ALA A 84 -4.33 -4.36 -2.16
C ALA A 84 -5.10 -3.96 -0.89
N GLY A 85 -6.34 -4.40 -0.72
CA GLY A 85 -7.16 -4.14 0.46
C GLY A 85 -6.56 -4.74 1.73
N PHE A 86 -6.16 -6.01 1.68
CA PHE A 86 -5.53 -6.72 2.80
C PHE A 86 -4.20 -6.07 3.21
N THR A 87 -3.27 -5.91 2.27
CA THR A 87 -1.95 -5.33 2.55
C THR A 87 -2.04 -3.85 2.94
N SER A 88 -3.02 -3.11 2.40
CA SER A 88 -3.34 -1.75 2.85
C SER A 88 -3.85 -1.72 4.28
N PHE A 89 -4.71 -2.66 4.68
CA PHE A 89 -5.21 -2.75 6.05
C PHE A 89 -4.08 -3.07 7.04
N VAL A 90 -3.24 -4.05 6.71
CA VAL A 90 -2.16 -4.57 7.59
C VAL A 90 -0.98 -3.60 7.69
N SER A 91 -0.59 -2.96 6.60
CA SER A 91 0.71 -2.26 6.50
C SER A 91 0.69 -0.98 5.67
N HIS A 92 -0.50 -0.53 5.23
CA HIS A 92 -0.64 0.56 4.25
C HIS A 92 0.08 0.31 2.90
N ALA A 93 0.47 -0.93 2.60
CA ALA A 93 1.25 -1.31 1.42
C ALA A 93 0.40 -1.85 0.26
N GLY A 94 -0.82 -1.35 0.07
CA GLY A 94 -1.73 -1.83 -0.99
C GLY A 94 -1.34 -1.44 -2.42
N GLY A 95 -0.35 -0.54 -2.57
CA GLY A 95 0.06 0.05 -3.85
C GLY A 95 0.51 -0.97 -4.91
N PRO A 96 1.48 -1.86 -4.63
CA PRO A 96 2.05 -2.75 -5.63
C PRO A 96 1.03 -3.70 -6.28
N PRO A 97 0.16 -4.41 -5.55
CA PRO A 97 -0.88 -5.26 -6.17
C PRO A 97 -1.81 -4.48 -7.10
N ALA A 98 -2.28 -3.29 -6.67
CA ALA A 98 -3.11 -2.43 -7.49
C ALA A 98 -2.37 -1.93 -8.74
N ALA A 99 -1.10 -1.54 -8.60
CA ALA A 99 -0.27 -1.07 -9.69
C ALA A 99 -0.02 -2.14 -10.75
N VAL A 100 0.21 -3.41 -10.35
CA VAL A 100 0.39 -4.52 -11.29
C VAL A 100 -0.82 -4.68 -12.21
N TYR A 101 -2.04 -4.66 -11.65
CA TYR A 101 -3.26 -4.74 -12.45
C TYR A 101 -3.45 -3.50 -13.32
N LEU A 102 -3.33 -2.29 -12.76
CA LEU A 102 -3.55 -1.05 -13.49
C LEU A 102 -2.56 -0.89 -14.65
N LEU A 103 -1.27 -1.16 -14.44
CA LEU A 103 -0.26 -1.04 -15.50
C LEU A 103 -0.50 -2.03 -16.64
N SER A 104 -1.11 -3.19 -16.37
CA SER A 104 -1.50 -4.13 -17.42
C SER A 104 -2.54 -3.56 -18.41
N LYS A 105 -3.33 -2.57 -17.97
CA LYS A 105 -4.33 -1.85 -18.78
C LYS A 105 -3.75 -0.67 -19.57
N ARG A 106 -2.43 -0.42 -19.43
CA ARG A 106 -1.68 0.63 -20.13
C ARG A 106 -2.30 2.04 -20.02
N PRO A 107 -2.68 2.50 -18.81
CA PRO A 107 -3.19 3.84 -18.61
C PRO A 107 -2.13 4.89 -18.96
N ASN A 108 -2.57 6.07 -19.38
CA ASN A 108 -1.70 7.22 -19.39
C ASN A 108 -1.38 7.67 -17.94
N LYS A 109 -0.39 8.56 -17.77
CA LYS A 109 0.05 9.03 -16.44
C LYS A 109 -1.09 9.63 -15.61
N THR A 110 -1.98 10.38 -16.26
CA THR A 110 -3.12 11.04 -15.60
C THR A 110 -4.16 10.03 -15.15
N GLU A 111 -4.48 9.05 -15.99
CA GLU A 111 -5.40 7.96 -15.68
C GLU A 111 -4.88 7.11 -14.53
N PHE A 112 -3.60 6.73 -14.58
CA PHE A 112 -2.97 5.93 -13.52
C PHE A 112 -3.03 6.67 -12.17
N GLN A 113 -2.64 7.94 -12.15
CA GLN A 113 -2.66 8.76 -10.95
C GLN A 113 -4.09 8.97 -10.43
N ALA A 114 -5.03 9.36 -11.30
CA ALA A 114 -6.42 9.58 -10.93
C ALA A 114 -7.08 8.30 -10.39
N THR A 115 -6.82 7.16 -11.04
CA THR A 115 -7.33 5.85 -10.62
C THR A 115 -6.75 5.45 -9.27
N THR A 116 -5.44 5.61 -9.08
CA THR A 116 -4.78 5.31 -7.79
C THR A 116 -5.37 6.15 -6.65
N VAL A 117 -5.60 7.44 -6.88
CA VAL A 117 -6.21 8.33 -5.88
C VAL A 117 -7.61 7.86 -5.49
N ILE A 118 -8.49 7.56 -6.46
CA ILE A 118 -9.88 7.19 -6.15
C ILE A 118 -9.98 5.82 -5.49
N ILE A 119 -9.18 4.83 -5.92
CA ILE A 119 -9.20 3.49 -5.30
C ILE A 119 -8.69 3.54 -3.87
N PHE A 120 -7.59 4.25 -3.58
CA PHE A 120 -7.05 4.31 -2.22
C PHE A 120 -7.87 5.21 -1.33
N TRP A 121 -8.53 6.24 -1.87
CA TRP A 121 -9.53 6.98 -1.13
C TRP A 121 -10.67 6.05 -0.67
N ALA A 122 -11.23 5.26 -1.59
CA ALA A 122 -12.31 4.32 -1.27
C ALA A 122 -11.85 3.21 -0.30
N ILE A 123 -10.67 2.62 -0.51
CA ILE A 123 -10.09 1.62 0.40
C ILE A 123 -9.88 2.20 1.79
N ASN A 124 -9.30 3.40 1.90
CA ASN A 124 -9.05 4.03 3.20
C ASN A 124 -10.37 4.38 3.91
N LEU A 125 -11.40 4.80 3.18
CA LEU A 125 -12.73 5.01 3.74
C LEU A 125 -13.33 3.68 4.24
N ALA A 126 -13.21 2.61 3.45
CA ALA A 126 -13.68 1.29 3.83
C ALA A 126 -12.94 0.74 5.07
N LYS A 127 -11.66 1.07 5.27
CA LYS A 127 -10.88 0.73 6.47
C LYS A 127 -11.34 1.46 7.72
N ALA A 128 -11.90 2.66 7.60
CA ALA A 128 -12.33 3.45 8.76
C ALA A 128 -13.39 2.73 9.58
N VAL A 129 -14.30 2.01 8.93
CA VAL A 129 -15.37 1.23 9.57
C VAL A 129 -14.81 0.15 10.51
N PRO A 130 -14.02 -0.84 10.04
CA PRO A 130 -13.42 -1.84 10.92
C PRO A 130 -12.45 -1.23 11.94
N TYR A 131 -11.70 -0.18 11.60
CA TYR A 131 -10.85 0.49 12.59
C TYR A 131 -11.64 1.08 13.76
N ALA A 132 -12.82 1.66 13.48
CA ALA A 132 -13.73 2.13 14.53
C ALA A 132 -14.22 0.95 15.39
N PHE A 133 -14.67 -0.15 14.78
CA PHE A 133 -15.12 -1.34 15.51
C PHE A 133 -14.02 -2.03 16.32
N LEU A 134 -12.76 -1.96 15.86
CA LEU A 134 -11.58 -2.47 16.57
C LEU A 134 -11.10 -1.53 17.69
N GLY A 135 -11.78 -0.40 17.91
CA GLY A 135 -11.43 0.55 18.96
C GLY A 135 -10.14 1.33 18.69
N LEU A 136 -9.70 1.41 17.43
CA LEU A 136 -8.49 2.16 17.06
C LEU A 136 -8.70 3.67 17.07
N PHE A 137 -9.95 4.13 17.09
CA PHE A 137 -10.29 5.54 17.20
C PHE A 137 -10.71 5.86 18.64
N THR A 138 -9.74 6.33 19.43
CA THR A 138 -9.92 6.82 20.80
C THR A 138 -9.49 8.27 20.92
N LEU A 139 -9.96 8.98 21.96
CA LEU A 139 -9.48 10.34 22.24
C LEU A 139 -7.96 10.39 22.46
N GLU A 140 -7.39 9.36 23.08
CA GLU A 140 -5.94 9.23 23.30
C GLU A 140 -5.17 9.09 21.97
N THR A 141 -5.61 8.21 21.07
CA THR A 141 -4.99 8.11 19.75
C THR A 141 -5.12 9.41 18.95
N LEU A 142 -6.23 10.14 19.09
CA LEU A 142 -6.43 11.42 18.42
C LEU A 142 -5.47 12.49 18.94
N THR A 143 -5.30 12.61 20.26
CA THR A 143 -4.35 13.58 20.85
C THR A 143 -2.92 13.25 20.48
N LEU A 144 -2.52 11.98 20.51
CA LEU A 144 -1.21 11.52 20.04
C LEU A 144 -1.00 11.84 18.55
N ASN A 145 -2.00 11.57 17.70
CA ASN A 145 -1.93 11.90 16.28
C ASN A 145 -1.77 13.40 16.03
N LEU A 146 -2.49 14.25 16.77
CA LEU A 146 -2.37 15.70 16.66
C LEU A 146 -1.02 16.22 17.16
N ALA A 147 -0.49 15.66 18.25
CA ALA A 147 0.84 16.00 18.76
C ALA A 147 1.94 15.60 17.77
N LEU A 148 1.78 14.48 17.06
CA LEU A 148 2.74 13.99 16.07
C LEU A 148 2.57 14.61 14.68
N ALA A 149 1.42 15.23 14.39
CA ALA A 149 1.12 15.80 13.07
C ALA A 149 2.17 16.82 12.58
N PRO A 150 2.68 17.77 13.39
CA PRO A 150 3.72 18.69 12.95
C PRO A 150 5.00 17.98 12.53
N PHE A 151 5.42 16.95 13.28
CA PHE A 151 6.61 16.17 12.97
C PHE A 151 6.43 15.37 11.68
N ALA A 152 5.23 14.80 11.46
CA ALA A 152 4.91 14.13 10.20
C ALA A 152 4.97 15.10 9.00
N LEU A 153 4.43 16.31 9.14
CA LEU A 153 4.48 17.34 8.09
C LEU A 153 5.91 17.79 7.78
N ILE A 154 6.73 18.01 8.81
CA ILE A 154 8.15 18.33 8.66
C ILE A 154 8.89 17.17 7.99
N GLY A 155 8.66 15.93 8.43
CA GLY A 155 9.26 14.74 7.84
C GLY A 155 8.92 14.58 6.36
N VAL A 156 7.67 14.82 5.98
CA VAL A 156 7.24 14.83 4.57
C VAL A 156 7.95 15.93 3.80
N TRP A 157 8.04 17.15 4.34
CA TRP A 157 8.74 18.26 3.69
C TRP A 157 10.23 17.96 3.45
N ILE A 158 10.92 17.42 4.46
CA ILE A 158 12.31 16.97 4.34
C ILE A 158 12.42 15.87 3.28
N GLY A 159 11.52 14.86 3.33
CA GLY A 159 11.51 13.76 2.37
C GLY A 159 11.34 14.22 0.92
N VAL A 160 10.43 15.16 0.67
CA VAL A 160 10.24 15.77 -0.65
C VAL A 160 11.50 16.50 -1.10
N LYS A 161 12.16 17.26 -0.21
CA LYS A 161 13.38 17.97 -0.57
C LYS A 161 14.54 17.02 -0.86
N ALA A 162 14.75 16.02 0.00
CA ALA A 162 15.79 15.01 -0.13
C ALA A 162 15.62 14.14 -1.37
N HIS A 163 14.38 13.84 -1.77
CA HIS A 163 14.10 13.07 -2.99
C HIS A 163 14.73 13.70 -4.25
N HIS A 164 14.83 15.03 -4.32
CA HIS A 164 15.46 15.72 -5.45
C HIS A 164 16.99 15.72 -5.39
N TRP A 165 17.59 15.34 -4.26
CA TRP A 165 19.05 15.35 -4.05
C TRP A 165 19.66 13.95 -4.13
N VAL A 166 18.84 12.91 -3.96
CA VAL A 166 19.29 11.51 -3.91
C VAL A 166 19.11 10.87 -5.29
N SER A 167 20.16 10.23 -5.81
CA SER A 167 20.05 9.48 -7.07
C SER A 167 19.11 8.29 -6.94
N ASP A 168 18.40 7.93 -8.02
CA ASP A 168 17.50 6.76 -8.06
C ASP A 168 18.19 5.49 -7.54
N ARG A 169 19.46 5.29 -7.93
CA ARG A 169 20.25 4.12 -7.49
C ARG A 169 20.41 4.08 -5.98
N LEU A 170 20.77 5.20 -5.36
CA LEU A 170 20.94 5.29 -3.91
C LEU A 170 19.59 5.16 -3.19
N PHE A 171 18.54 5.81 -3.70
CA PHE A 171 17.20 5.72 -3.13
C PHE A 171 16.70 4.27 -3.06
N PHE A 172 16.79 3.54 -4.18
CA PHE A 172 16.37 2.15 -4.21
C PHE A 172 17.28 1.24 -3.38
N ALA A 173 18.59 1.48 -3.36
CA ALA A 173 19.52 0.71 -2.52
C ALA A 173 19.19 0.85 -1.03
N LEU A 174 19.00 2.09 -0.56
CA LEU A 174 18.60 2.37 0.83
C LEU A 174 17.23 1.77 1.14
N THR A 175 16.26 1.91 0.24
CA THR A 175 14.92 1.34 0.41
C THR A 175 14.98 -0.18 0.60
N TYR A 176 15.71 -0.89 -0.26
CA TYR A 176 15.80 -2.36 -0.15
C TYR A 176 16.58 -2.78 1.10
N ALA A 177 17.64 -2.06 1.45
CA ALA A 177 18.39 -2.33 2.69
C ALA A 177 17.49 -2.15 3.92
N LEU A 178 16.77 -1.03 4.00
CA LEU A 178 15.86 -0.74 5.11
C LEU A 178 14.71 -1.75 5.18
N LEU A 179 14.08 -2.10 4.05
CA LEU A 179 13.02 -3.12 4.02
C LEU A 179 13.55 -4.49 4.46
N THR A 180 14.77 -4.85 4.07
CA THR A 180 15.39 -6.11 4.48
C THR A 180 15.66 -6.13 5.98
N VAL A 181 16.31 -5.10 6.51
CA VAL A 181 16.64 -5.00 7.93
C VAL A 181 15.39 -4.95 8.80
N THR A 182 14.43 -4.10 8.45
CA THR A 182 13.17 -3.97 9.21
C THR A 182 12.32 -5.24 9.09
N GLY A 183 12.25 -5.85 7.91
CA GLY A 183 11.52 -7.09 7.70
C GLY A 183 12.08 -8.26 8.51
N LEU A 184 13.40 -8.45 8.48
CA LEU A 184 14.08 -9.46 9.31
C LEU A 184 13.89 -9.19 10.80
N ARG A 185 14.02 -7.92 11.24
CA ARG A 185 13.83 -7.54 12.64
C ARG A 185 12.41 -7.82 13.13
N LEU A 186 11.39 -7.52 12.32
CA LEU A 186 10.00 -7.78 12.67
C LEU A 186 9.74 -9.28 12.84
N ILE A 187 10.24 -10.11 11.92
CA ILE A 187 10.12 -11.56 12.02
C ILE A 187 10.87 -12.09 13.26
N TRP A 188 12.07 -11.59 13.52
CA TRP A 188 12.84 -11.95 14.71
C TRP A 188 12.06 -11.66 16.00
N MET A 189 11.59 -10.43 16.18
CA MET A 189 10.80 -10.01 17.36
C MET A 189 9.48 -10.76 17.54
N ALA A 190 8.98 -11.43 16.49
CA ALA A 190 7.76 -12.22 16.57
C ALA A 190 8.00 -13.68 16.97
N VAL A 191 9.23 -14.18 16.79
CA VAL A 191 9.61 -15.58 17.05
C VAL A 191 10.40 -15.71 18.36
N THR A 192 11.02 -14.63 18.83
CA THR A 192 11.75 -14.54 20.11
C THR A 192 11.00 -13.70 21.13
#